data_AF-A0A381YBD7-F1
#
_entry.id   AF-A0A381YBD7-F1
#
_cell.length_a   1.000
_cell.length_b   1.000
_cell.length_c   1.000
_cell.angle_alpha   90.00
_cell.angle_beta   90.00
_cell.angle_gamma   90.00
#
_symmetry.space_group_name_H-M   'P 1'
#
loop_
_entity.id
_entity.type
_entity.pdbx_description
1 polymer ?
#
loop_
_entity_poly.entity_id
_entity_poly.type
_entity_poly.pdbx_seq_one_letter_code
_entity_poly.pdbx_strand_id
1 'polypeptide(L)' 'MKDKNHITMEDISAFPIERSTNHINWEEIAYQEVKEQILEGLEEDKLKCFLRVVRSGSPFKLHDYFYRIKC' A
#
# COMPACT_ATOMS: atom_id res chain seq x y z
N MET A 1 -13.22 22.60 8.24
CA MET A 1 -13.22 21.47 9.18
C MET A 1 -11.79 20.94 9.24
N LYS A 2 -11.21 20.74 10.43
CA LYS A 2 -9.91 20.08 10.57
C LYS A 2 -10.17 18.57 10.66
N ASP A 3 -9.62 17.81 9.72
CA ASP A 3 -9.55 16.35 9.82
C ASP A 3 -9.00 15.95 11.19
N LYS A 4 -9.83 15.33 12.02
CA LYS A 4 -9.45 14.84 13.35
C LYS A 4 -8.49 13.65 13.26
N ASN A 5 -8.30 13.11 12.05
CA ASN A 5 -7.36 12.05 11.72
C ASN A 5 -6.22 12.63 10.88
N HIS A 6 -5.48 13.60 11.42
CA HIS A 6 -4.21 14.06 10.83
C HIS A 6 -3.16 12.95 10.99
N ILE A 7 -3.43 11.80 10.37
CA ILE A 7 -2.47 10.72 10.20
C ILE A 7 -1.50 11.26 9.18
N THR A 8 -0.33 11.68 9.64
CA THR A 8 0.82 11.90 8.77
C THR A 8 1.00 10.59 8.01
N MET A 9 0.75 10.60 6.70
CA MET A 9 1.06 9.46 5.84
C MET A 9 2.57 9.29 5.88
N GLU A 10 3.05 8.37 6.71
CA GLU A 10 4.47 8.02 6.73
C GLU A 10 4.83 7.42 5.38
N ASP A 11 5.92 7.92 4.81
CA ASP A 11 6.36 7.55 3.48
C ASP A 11 6.88 6.11 3.48
N ILE A 12 6.27 5.26 2.64
CA ILE A 12 6.71 3.88 2.45
C ILE A 12 7.58 3.71 1.19
N SER A 13 7.90 4.79 0.47
CA SER A 13 8.68 4.78 -0.77
C SER A 13 10.09 4.18 -0.61
N ALA A 14 10.62 4.21 0.62
CA ALA A 14 11.92 3.64 0.96
C ALA A 14 11.90 2.10 1.08
N PHE A 15 10.72 1.47 1.10
CA PHE A 15 10.59 0.02 1.26
C PHE A 15 10.26 -0.64 -0.08
N PRO A 16 10.89 -1.79 -0.41
CA PRO A 16 10.46 -2.59 -1.55
C PRO A 16 9.02 -3.06 -1.34
N ILE A 17 8.21 -3.02 -2.39
CA ILE A 17 6.83 -3.53 -2.37
C ILE A 17 6.80 -4.87 -3.07
N GLU A 18 6.07 -5.81 -2.50
CA GLU A 18 5.75 -7.07 -3.15
C GLU A 18 4.24 -7.16 -3.39
N ARG A 19 3.87 -7.81 -4.50
CA ARG A 19 2.49 -8.17 -4.80
C ARG A 19 2.31 -9.68 -4.97
N SER A 20 1.09 -10.16 -4.70
CA SER A 20 0.73 -11.57 -4.88
C SER A 20 -0.73 -11.70 -5.30
N THR A 21 -1.07 -12.68 -6.12
CA THR A 21 -2.48 -13.02 -6.43
C THR A 21 -3.06 -14.08 -5.50
N ASN A 22 -2.19 -14.83 -4.80
CA ASN A 22 -2.58 -16.04 -4.08
C ASN A 22 -2.02 -16.12 -2.64
N HIS A 23 -1.38 -15.05 -2.15
CA HIS A 23 -0.67 -14.99 -0.86
C HIS A 23 0.53 -15.94 -0.69
N ILE A 24 0.86 -16.75 -1.70
CA ILE A 24 1.92 -17.76 -1.64
C ILE A 24 3.14 -17.26 -2.42
N ASN A 25 2.94 -16.84 -3.67
CA ASN A 25 4.00 -16.35 -4.54
C ASN A 25 4.00 -14.82 -4.54
N TRP A 26 5.12 -14.23 -4.16
CA TRP A 26 5.30 -12.78 -4.06
C TRP A 26 6.30 -12.31 -5.13
N GLU A 27 5.91 -11.29 -5.87
CA GLU A 27 6.73 -10.65 -6.89
C GLU A 27 7.02 -9.21 -6.47
N GLU A 28 8.27 -8.78 -6.60
CA GLU A 28 8.66 -7.40 -6.31
C GLU A 28 8.10 -6.46 -7.39
N ILE A 29 7.59 -5.31 -6.97
CA ILE A 29 7.06 -4.26 -7.82
C ILE A 29 7.58 -2.91 -7.33
N ALA A 30 7.95 -2.03 -8.26
CA ALA A 30 8.43 -0.71 -7.90
C ALA A 30 7.31 0.09 -7.21
N TYR A 31 7.65 0.80 -6.12
CA TYR A 31 6.68 1.67 -5.43
C TYR A 31 6.06 2.70 -6.39
N GLN A 32 6.85 3.24 -7.33
CA GLN A 32 6.37 4.18 -8.33
C GLN A 32 5.26 3.60 -9.21
N GLU A 33 5.40 2.33 -9.64
CA GLU A 33 4.36 1.65 -10.43
C GLU A 33 3.07 1.45 -9.62
N VAL A 34 3.20 1.04 -8.35
CA VAL A 34 2.04 0.90 -7.44
C VAL A 34 1.36 2.26 -7.23
N LYS A 35 2.16 3.32 -7.08
CA LYS A 35 1.66 4.68 -6.88
C LYS A 35 0.84 5.16 -8.07
N GLU A 36 1.42 5.13 -9.27
CA GLU A 36 0.78 5.63 -10.50
C GLU A 36 -0.42 4.79 -10.92
N GLN A 37 -0.32 3.46 -10.82
CA GLN A 37 -1.39 2.58 -11.29
C GLN A 37 -2.54 2.41 -10.30
N ILE A 38 -2.26 2.58 -9.00
CA ILE A 38 -3.20 2.18 -7.94
C ILE A 38 -3.42 3.31 -6.94
N LEU A 39 -2.37 3.80 -6.29
CA LEU A 39 -2.54 4.70 -5.14
C LEU A 39 -3.10 6.07 -5.54
N GLU A 40 -2.72 6.61 -6.69
CA GLU A 40 -3.22 7.90 -7.19
C GLU A 40 -4.72 7.88 -7.53
N GLY A 41 -5.28 6.69 -7.82
CA GLY A 41 -6.71 6.50 -8.08
C GLY A 41 -7.53 6.13 -6.83
N LEU A 42 -6.91 5.94 -5.66
CA LEU A 42 -7.62 5.54 -4.45
C LEU A 42 -8.25 6.73 -3.74
N GLU A 43 -9.46 6.51 -3.22
CA GLU A 43 -10.06 7.38 -2.22
C GLU A 43 -9.12 7.54 -1.01
N GLU A 44 -9.05 8.75 -0.45
CA GLU A 44 -8.11 9.09 0.63
C GLU A 44 -8.20 8.14 1.83
N ASP A 45 -9.41 7.73 2.22
CA ASP A 45 -9.62 6.79 3.33
C ASP A 45 -9.07 5.39 3.03
N LYS A 46 -9.19 4.92 1.77
CA LYS A 46 -8.59 3.65 1.34
C LYS A 46 -7.07 3.75 1.29
N LEU A 47 -6.53 4.87 0.80
CA LEU A 47 -5.10 5.12 0.79
C LEU A 47 -4.51 5.10 2.21
N LYS A 48 -5.15 5.79 3.16
CA LYS A 48 -4.77 5.77 4.59
C LYS A 48 -4.80 4.35 5.15
N CYS A 49 -5.82 3.57 4.83
CA CYS A 49 -5.93 2.18 5.28
C CYS A 49 -4.82 1.29 4.71
N PHE A 50 -4.57 1.42 3.40
CA PHE A 50 -3.49 0.71 2.71
C PHE A 50 -2.15 0.97 3.36
N LEU A 51 -1.75 2.25 3.49
CA LEU A 51 -0.46 2.64 4.07
C LEU A 51 -0.31 2.11 5.49
N ARG A 52 -1.37 2.18 6.31
CA ARG A 52 -1.35 1.70 7.69
C ARG A 52 -1.11 0.19 7.78
N VAL A 53 -1.76 -0.60 6.92
CA VAL A 53 -1.66 -2.07 6.92
C VAL A 53 -0.32 -2.52 6.33
N VAL A 54 0.05 -1.98 5.18
CA VAL A 54 1.27 -2.34 4.47
C VAL A 54 2.51 -2.00 5.30
N ARG A 55 2.51 -0.89 6.05
CA ARG A 55 3.59 -0.53 6.98
C ARG A 55 3.81 -1.56 8.09
N SER A 56 2.78 -2.29 8.52
CA SER A 56 2.96 -3.33 9.55
C SER A 56 3.53 -4.63 9.00
N GLY A 57 3.97 -4.67 7.74
CA GLY A 57 4.35 -5.90 7.02
C GLY A 57 3.15 -6.75 6.60
N SER A 58 1.93 -6.30 6.92
CA SER A 58 0.71 -7.06 6.64
C SER A 58 0.28 -6.84 5.19
N PRO A 59 -0.17 -7.90 4.51
CA PRO A 59 -0.68 -7.78 3.15
C PRO A 59 -2.04 -7.09 3.11
N PHE A 60 -2.23 -6.21 2.14
CA PHE A 60 -3.47 -5.49 1.88
C PHE A 60 -3.98 -5.80 0.47
N LYS A 61 -5.25 -6.18 0.34
CA LYS A 61 -5.86 -6.50 -0.96
C LYS A 61 -6.31 -5.24 -1.69
N LEU A 62 -5.82 -5.03 -2.91
CA LEU A 62 -6.33 -4.06 -3.86
C LEU A 62 -6.57 -4.75 -5.21
N HIS A 63 -7.83 -4.71 -5.65
CA HIS A 63 -8.27 -5.36 -6.88
C HIS A 63 -7.91 -6.85 -6.87
N ASP A 64 -7.13 -7.31 -7.85
CA ASP A 64 -6.74 -8.71 -8.03
C ASP A 64 -5.46 -9.12 -7.29
N TYR A 65 -4.83 -8.17 -6.60
CA TYR A 65 -3.53 -8.38 -5.95
C TYR A 65 -3.58 -8.04 -4.46
N PHE A 66 -2.74 -8.72 -3.70
CA PHE A 66 -2.33 -8.37 -2.36
C PHE A 66 -0.99 -7.64 -2.43
N TYR A 67 -0.81 -6.61 -1.61
CA TYR A 67 0.40 -5.79 -1.57
C TYR A 67 0.94 -5.76 -0.14
N ARG A 68 2.27 -5.79 0.02
CA ARG A 68 2.95 -5.60 1.30
C ARG A 68 4.32 -4.96 1.09
N ILE A 69 4.89 -4.39 2.16
CA ILE A 69 6.32 -4.10 2.17
C ILE A 69 7.08 -5.42 2.30
N LYS A 70 8.22 -5.52 1.64
CA LYS A 70 9.19 -6.60 1.84
C LYS A 70 9.92 -6.33 3.16
N CYS A 71 9.63 -7.12 4.19
CA CYS A 71 10.33 -7.11 5.47
C CYS A 71 11.58 -8.00 5.44
#